data_AF-A0A0A8UW73-F1
#
_entry.id   AF-A0A0A8UW73-F1
#
_cell.length_a   1.000
_cell.length_b   1.000
_cell.length_c   1.000
_cell.angle_alpha   90.00
_cell.angle_beta   90.00
_cell.angle_gamma   90.00
#
_symmetry.space_group_name_H-M   'P 1'
#
loop_
_entity.id
_entity.type
_entity.pdbx_description
1 polymer ?
#
loop_
_entity_poly.entity_id
_entity_poly.type
_entity_poly.pdbx_seq_one_letter_code
_entity_poly.pdbx_strand_id
1 'polypeptide(L)'
;MSTKSKLETLIGLGIVLLPLQGLAASPTEMTKDDWLGKLKEVAPTVICQGFFEDASLKKRMEELKIDNTKCVSLIPASFEKCQTQYYSSLPSSINKESASKWGHTIGECIGTDFATKYLVATPTPGSSSSSTDSSATGQPSEMPKDKWFAQLKSLAPSMICQGFFEDASLKKKLEDRNIDNTKCVSLISPSFEKCQTEFYSSLPATIDNDTANTWGRKIGECIGTDFAKKYLVNAPASTSTPADVETPSSTTSTTTVPATTAPSTTTAPGQ
;
A
#
# COMPACT_ATOMS: atom_id res chain seq x y z
N MET A 1 7.65 51.88 -24.18
CA MET A 1 8.00 50.47 -24.49
C MET A 1 8.20 49.75 -23.17
N SER A 2 7.29 48.84 -22.82
CA SER A 2 7.36 48.08 -21.57
C SER A 2 6.75 46.71 -21.84
N THR A 3 7.61 45.70 -21.96
CA THR A 3 7.21 44.31 -22.19
C THR A 3 7.02 43.62 -20.83
N LYS A 4 5.75 43.32 -20.50
CA LYS A 4 5.38 42.43 -19.39
C LYS A 4 5.19 41.01 -19.96
N SER A 5 6.08 40.08 -19.58
CA SER A 5 5.86 38.66 -19.79
C SER A 5 4.94 38.11 -18.70
N LYS A 6 3.85 37.45 -19.11
CA LYS A 6 2.99 36.64 -18.24
C LYS A 6 3.67 35.30 -17.98
N LEU A 7 3.83 34.96 -16.71
CA LEU A 7 4.22 33.64 -16.22
C LEU A 7 2.93 32.85 -15.99
N GLU A 8 2.70 31.81 -16.79
CA GLU A 8 1.60 30.86 -16.59
C GLU A 8 2.03 29.71 -15.68
N THR A 9 1.13 29.40 -14.75
CA THR A 9 1.28 28.45 -13.65
C THR A 9 1.09 27.02 -14.14
N LEU A 10 2.17 26.23 -14.18
CA LEU A 10 2.14 24.77 -14.33
C LEU A 10 1.89 24.13 -12.96
N ILE A 11 0.67 23.64 -12.71
CA ILE A 11 0.36 22.73 -11.61
C ILE A 11 0.62 21.31 -12.13
N GLY A 12 1.89 20.89 -12.10
CA GLY A 12 2.28 19.50 -12.29
C GLY A 12 2.13 18.74 -10.98
N LEU A 13 1.48 17.57 -11.03
CA LEU A 13 1.43 16.59 -9.93
C LEU A 13 2.85 16.36 -9.41
N GLY A 14 3.07 16.80 -8.17
CA GLY A 14 4.30 16.55 -7.44
C GLY A 14 4.47 15.06 -7.22
N ILE A 15 5.34 14.44 -8.00
CA ILE A 15 6.16 13.35 -7.51
C ILE A 15 6.84 13.92 -6.26
N VAL A 16 6.36 13.55 -5.07
CA VAL A 16 7.07 13.81 -3.82
C VAL A 16 8.28 12.88 -3.85
N LEU A 17 9.28 13.29 -4.61
CA LEU A 17 10.67 13.04 -4.32
C LEU A 17 10.88 13.59 -2.91
N LEU A 18 10.69 12.72 -1.91
CA LEU A 18 11.26 12.93 -0.59
C LEU A 18 12.70 13.40 -0.80
N PRO A 19 13.15 14.46 -0.12
CA PRO A 19 14.53 14.90 -0.19
C PRO A 19 15.42 13.91 0.58
N LEU A 20 15.55 12.68 0.06
CA LEU A 20 16.79 11.90 0.17
C LEU A 20 17.93 12.56 -0.63
N GLN A 21 17.74 13.78 -1.13
CA GLN A 21 18.76 14.62 -1.74
C GLN A 21 19.82 15.10 -0.73
N GLY A 22 19.62 14.88 0.58
CA GLY A 22 20.61 15.16 1.62
C GLY A 22 21.73 14.11 1.78
N LEU A 23 21.60 12.92 1.17
CA LEU A 23 22.67 11.91 1.12
C LEU A 23 23.31 11.79 -0.28
N ALA A 24 22.96 12.70 -1.21
CA ALA A 24 23.33 12.63 -2.61
C ALA A 24 24.48 13.58 -3.00
N ALA A 25 25.51 13.71 -2.15
CA ALA A 25 26.78 14.32 -2.53
C ALA A 25 27.85 13.23 -2.74
N SER A 26 28.06 12.86 -4.01
CA SER A 26 29.17 12.08 -4.60
C SER A 26 29.12 10.54 -4.53
N PRO A 27 29.48 9.84 -5.64
CA PRO A 27 29.43 8.38 -5.75
C PRO A 27 30.69 7.78 -5.16
N THR A 28 30.80 7.78 -3.83
CA THR A 28 31.79 6.93 -3.19
C THR A 28 31.07 5.63 -2.87
N GLU A 29 31.37 4.59 -3.65
CA GLU A 29 31.07 3.23 -3.22
C GLU A 29 31.48 3.10 -1.75
N MET A 30 30.55 2.72 -0.89
CA MET A 30 30.82 2.57 0.53
C MET A 30 30.84 1.09 0.87
N THR A 31 31.54 0.75 1.95
CA THR A 31 31.54 -0.63 2.43
C THR A 31 30.13 -1.02 2.86
N LYS A 32 29.81 -2.31 2.79
CA LYS A 32 28.51 -2.81 3.28
C LYS A 32 28.26 -2.43 4.74
N ASP A 33 29.31 -2.36 5.57
CA ASP A 33 29.22 -2.00 6.98
C ASP A 33 28.88 -0.52 7.18
N ASP A 34 29.54 0.38 6.44
CA ASP A 34 29.23 1.80 6.46
C ASP A 34 27.81 2.08 5.95
N TRP A 35 27.41 1.39 4.89
CA TRP A 35 26.06 1.50 4.34
C TRP A 35 24.99 1.04 5.33
N LEU A 36 25.19 -0.11 5.98
CA LEU A 36 24.28 -0.63 7.00
C LEU A 36 24.23 0.27 8.23
N GLY A 37 25.36 0.84 8.65
CA GLY A 37 25.41 1.80 9.74
C GLY A 37 24.51 3.01 9.47
N LYS A 38 24.65 3.62 8.29
CA LYS A 38 23.79 4.73 7.86
C LYS A 38 22.33 4.31 7.73
N LEU A 39 22.08 3.13 7.17
CA LEU A 39 20.73 2.61 7.01
C LEU A 39 20.06 2.39 8.37
N LYS A 40 20.79 1.91 9.39
CA LYS A 40 20.29 1.70 10.75
C LYS A 40 19.79 2.99 11.39
N GLU A 41 20.46 4.11 11.12
CA GLU A 41 20.07 5.42 11.67
C GLU A 41 18.80 5.98 10.99
N VAL A 42 18.68 5.80 9.67
CA VAL A 42 17.57 6.43 8.89
C VAL A 42 16.35 5.54 8.74
N ALA A 43 16.51 4.21 8.72
CA ALA A 43 15.45 3.26 8.44
C ALA A 43 14.27 3.34 9.42
N PRO A 44 14.46 3.47 10.76
CA PRO A 44 13.35 3.62 11.69
C PRO A 44 12.40 4.77 11.31
N THR A 45 12.96 5.94 11.04
CA THR A 45 12.18 7.13 10.69
C THR A 45 11.46 6.94 9.37
N VAL A 46 12.15 6.47 8.32
CA VAL A 46 11.58 6.33 6.97
C VAL A 46 10.48 5.26 6.93
N ILE A 47 10.70 4.12 7.59
CA ILE A 47 9.73 3.01 7.59
C ILE A 47 8.47 3.41 8.37
N CYS A 48 8.64 4.03 9.54
CA CYS A 48 7.50 4.52 10.30
C CYS A 48 6.74 5.59 9.54
N GLN A 49 7.43 6.54 8.90
CA GLN A 49 6.78 7.53 8.05
C GLN A 49 5.93 6.87 6.96
N GLY A 50 6.46 5.87 6.24
CA GLY A 50 5.72 5.13 5.23
C GLY A 50 4.43 4.48 5.78
N PHE A 51 4.48 3.91 6.98
CA PHE A 51 3.28 3.36 7.63
C PHE A 51 2.23 4.42 8.01
N PHE A 52 2.64 5.62 8.38
CA PHE A 52 1.72 6.72 8.68
C PHE A 52 1.19 7.43 7.43
N GLU A 53 1.87 7.32 6.29
CA GLU A 53 1.41 7.83 5.00
C GLU A 53 0.37 6.91 4.37
N ASP A 54 0.48 5.59 4.59
CA ASP A 54 -0.55 4.64 4.18
C ASP A 54 -1.78 4.70 5.10
N ALA A 55 -2.94 5.04 4.53
CA ALA A 55 -4.16 5.22 5.31
C ALA A 55 -4.62 3.94 6.05
N SER A 56 -4.36 2.77 5.47
CA SER A 56 -4.76 1.48 6.05
C SER A 56 -3.86 1.09 7.22
N LEU A 57 -2.54 1.25 7.06
CA LEU A 57 -1.56 0.96 8.08
C LEU A 57 -1.62 1.98 9.22
N LYS A 58 -1.79 3.26 8.91
CA LYS A 58 -2.00 4.32 9.90
C LYS A 58 -3.19 4.00 10.80
N LYS A 59 -4.33 3.66 10.21
CA LYS A 59 -5.53 3.28 10.98
C LYS A 59 -5.22 2.11 11.93
N ARG A 60 -4.49 1.10 11.45
CA ARG A 60 -4.09 -0.05 12.25
C ARG A 60 -3.15 0.32 13.39
N MET A 61 -2.18 1.20 13.15
CA MET A 61 -1.27 1.71 14.17
C MET A 61 -2.01 2.52 15.24
N GLU A 62 -2.96 3.36 14.85
CA GLU A 62 -3.82 4.12 15.77
C GLU A 62 -4.69 3.19 16.63
N GLU A 63 -5.32 2.16 16.03
CA GLU A 63 -6.08 1.13 16.74
C GLU A 63 -5.23 0.43 17.83
N LEU A 64 -3.95 0.23 17.54
CA LEU A 64 -2.99 -0.45 18.41
C LEU A 64 -2.21 0.50 19.33
N LYS A 65 -2.51 1.81 19.28
CA LYS A 65 -1.82 2.86 20.04
C LYS A 65 -0.29 2.80 19.82
N ILE A 66 0.10 2.68 18.56
CA ILE A 66 1.49 2.79 18.12
C ILE A 66 1.64 4.15 17.46
N ASP A 67 2.17 5.12 18.18
CA ASP A 67 2.57 6.41 17.63
C ASP A 67 3.94 6.33 16.93
N ASN A 68 4.36 7.43 16.31
CA ASN A 68 5.62 7.50 15.59
C ASN A 68 6.84 7.19 16.47
N THR A 69 6.88 7.72 17.70
CA THR A 69 7.96 7.47 18.66
C THR A 69 8.05 5.99 19.00
N LYS A 70 6.91 5.37 19.30
CA LYS A 70 6.83 3.93 19.59
C LYS A 70 7.23 3.10 18.38
N CYS A 71 6.77 3.44 17.19
CA CYS A 71 7.19 2.78 15.95
C CYS A 71 8.72 2.82 15.78
N VAL A 72 9.32 4.01 15.88
CA VAL A 72 10.77 4.21 15.72
C VAL A 72 11.55 3.41 16.77
N SER A 73 11.03 3.27 17.99
CA SER A 73 11.67 2.46 19.04
C SER A 73 11.60 0.95 18.80
N LEU A 74 10.64 0.48 18.01
CA LEU A 74 10.39 -0.95 17.75
C LEU A 74 11.08 -1.45 16.47
N ILE A 75 11.35 -0.55 15.52
CA ILE A 75 12.04 -0.90 14.26
C ILE A 75 13.46 -1.47 14.47
N PRO A 76 14.32 -0.97 15.38
CA PRO A 76 15.69 -1.46 15.53
C PRO A 76 15.80 -2.98 15.71
N ALA A 77 14.87 -3.60 16.45
CA ALA A 77 14.85 -5.05 16.62
C ALA A 77 14.55 -5.79 15.30
N SER A 78 13.68 -5.23 14.47
CA SER A 78 13.37 -5.76 13.14
C SER A 78 14.52 -5.52 12.17
N PHE A 79 15.19 -4.36 12.27
CA PHE A 79 16.39 -4.02 11.50
C PHE A 79 17.52 -5.01 11.76
N GLU A 80 17.87 -5.28 13.02
CA GLU A 80 18.97 -6.19 13.36
C GLU A 80 18.73 -7.61 12.85
N LYS A 81 17.47 -8.08 12.90
CA LYS A 81 17.06 -9.36 12.34
C LYS A 81 17.27 -9.39 10.82
N CYS A 82 16.74 -8.41 10.10
CA CYS A 82 16.86 -8.34 8.65
C CYS A 82 18.30 -8.12 8.18
N GLN A 83 19.05 -7.27 8.89
CA GLN A 83 20.48 -7.09 8.66
C GLN A 83 21.19 -8.44 8.74
N THR A 84 21.01 -9.19 9.83
CA THR A 84 21.66 -10.50 10.02
C THR A 84 21.30 -11.48 8.90
N GLN A 85 20.03 -11.51 8.49
CA GLN A 85 19.54 -12.37 7.42
C GLN A 85 20.21 -12.09 6.06
N TYR A 86 20.39 -10.81 5.71
CA TYR A 86 20.90 -10.42 4.40
C TYR A 86 22.40 -10.09 4.36
N TYR A 87 23.07 -9.94 5.50
CA TYR A 87 24.46 -9.47 5.60
C TYR A 87 25.45 -10.30 4.76
N SER A 88 25.26 -11.62 4.72
CA SER A 88 26.10 -12.55 3.94
C SER A 88 25.89 -12.43 2.43
N SER A 89 24.73 -11.92 2.01
CA SER A 89 24.35 -11.74 0.61
C SER A 89 24.67 -10.35 0.07
N LEU A 90 24.99 -9.40 0.95
CA LEU A 90 25.41 -8.06 0.54
C LEU A 90 26.77 -8.10 -0.16
N PRO A 91 26.94 -7.38 -1.28
CA PRO A 91 28.25 -7.19 -1.88
C PRO A 91 29.17 -6.44 -0.92
N SER A 92 30.49 -6.63 -1.03
CA SER A 92 31.48 -5.95 -0.18
C SER A 92 31.43 -4.43 -0.30
N SER A 93 31.11 -3.93 -1.49
CA SER A 93 30.86 -2.50 -1.76
C SER A 93 29.42 -2.28 -2.21
N ILE A 94 28.81 -1.22 -1.70
CA ILE A 94 27.48 -0.77 -2.04
C ILE A 94 27.60 0.53 -2.83
N ASN A 95 27.21 0.46 -4.09
CA ASN A 95 27.03 1.60 -4.99
C ASN A 95 25.57 2.07 -4.99
N LYS A 96 25.25 3.12 -5.76
CA LYS A 96 23.89 3.68 -5.81
C LYS A 96 22.82 2.66 -6.22
N GLU A 97 23.10 1.84 -7.23
CA GLU A 97 22.13 0.86 -7.76
C GLU A 97 21.89 -0.27 -6.75
N SER A 98 22.96 -0.84 -6.21
CA SER A 98 22.88 -1.86 -5.17
C SER A 98 22.26 -1.32 -3.87
N ALA A 99 22.53 -0.06 -3.49
CA ALA A 99 21.90 0.59 -2.34
C ALA A 99 20.38 0.68 -2.49
N SER A 100 19.87 1.04 -3.68
CA SER A 100 18.43 1.07 -3.93
C SER A 100 17.81 -0.33 -3.83
N LYS A 101 18.42 -1.33 -4.47
CA LYS A 101 17.93 -2.72 -4.43
C LYS A 101 17.93 -3.29 -3.01
N TRP A 102 19.05 -3.18 -2.31
CA TRP A 102 19.19 -3.73 -0.96
C TRP A 102 18.43 -2.90 0.08
N GLY A 103 18.34 -1.58 -0.10
CA GLY A 103 17.51 -0.72 0.74
C GLY A 103 16.04 -1.12 0.66
N HIS A 104 15.54 -1.41 -0.55
CA HIS A 104 14.19 -1.94 -0.72
C HIS A 104 14.02 -3.33 -0.07
N THR A 105 14.97 -4.24 -0.31
CA THR A 105 14.93 -5.61 0.25
C THR A 105 14.92 -5.60 1.78
N ILE A 106 15.82 -4.82 2.41
CA ILE A 106 15.88 -4.69 3.86
C ILE A 106 14.64 -3.95 4.38
N GLY A 107 14.18 -2.90 3.70
CA GLY A 107 12.96 -2.17 4.07
C GLY A 107 11.71 -3.05 4.07
N GLU A 108 11.53 -3.88 3.05
CA GLU A 108 10.43 -4.85 2.94
C GLU A 108 10.49 -5.89 4.06
N CYS A 109 11.68 -6.43 4.33
CA CYS A 109 11.88 -7.35 5.45
C CYS A 109 11.51 -6.72 6.79
N ILE A 110 11.99 -5.51 7.07
CA ILE A 110 11.70 -4.80 8.31
C ILE A 110 10.21 -4.51 8.42
N GLY A 111 9.60 -4.02 7.34
CA GLY A 111 8.19 -3.68 7.32
C GLY A 111 7.31 -4.89 7.60
N THR A 112 7.64 -6.04 7.00
CA THR A 112 6.94 -7.31 7.21
C THR A 112 7.14 -7.85 8.62
N ASP A 113 8.37 -7.85 9.15
CA ASP A 113 8.66 -8.29 10.52
C ASP A 113 7.94 -7.41 11.55
N PHE A 114 7.93 -6.09 11.33
CA PHE A 114 7.20 -5.16 12.18
C PHE A 114 5.69 -5.41 12.11
N ALA A 115 5.12 -5.52 10.91
CA ALA A 115 3.69 -5.73 10.73
C ALA A 115 3.23 -7.04 11.39
N THR A 116 3.96 -8.12 11.18
CA THR A 116 3.64 -9.43 11.77
C THR A 116 3.71 -9.42 13.30
N LYS A 117 4.71 -8.75 13.88
CA LYS A 117 4.86 -8.65 15.35
C LYS A 117 3.85 -7.73 16.00
N TYR A 118 3.61 -6.56 15.42
CA TYR A 118 2.92 -5.47 16.09
C TYR A 118 1.55 -5.16 15.49
N LEU A 119 1.37 -5.27 14.17
CA LEU A 119 0.12 -4.87 13.50
C LEU A 119 -0.88 -6.02 13.34
N VAL A 120 -0.38 -7.24 13.29
CA VAL A 120 -1.15 -8.45 12.99
C VAL A 120 -1.55 -9.23 14.26
N ALA A 121 -1.09 -8.79 15.43
CA ALA A 121 -1.51 -9.37 16.71
C ALA A 121 -3.03 -9.22 16.90
N THR A 122 -3.73 -10.36 16.91
CA THR A 122 -5.12 -10.49 17.37
C THR A 122 -5.26 -9.87 18.76
N PRO A 123 -6.34 -9.10 19.05
CA PRO A 123 -6.58 -8.59 20.40
C PRO A 123 -6.73 -9.78 21.33
N THR A 124 -5.68 -10.06 22.11
CA THR A 124 -5.81 -10.92 23.28
C THR A 124 -6.27 -10.00 24.41
N PRO A 125 -7.50 -10.15 24.93
CA PRO A 125 -7.97 -9.32 26.01
C PRO A 125 -7.21 -9.70 27.28
N GLY A 126 -6.33 -8.82 27.72
CA GLY A 126 -5.69 -8.90 29.03
C GLY A 126 -4.21 -9.26 28.97
N SER A 127 -3.35 -8.25 28.98
CA SER A 127 -2.12 -8.32 29.79
C SER A 127 -1.64 -6.91 30.04
N SER A 128 -2.04 -6.42 31.22
CA SER A 128 -1.42 -5.30 31.89
C SER A 128 0.05 -5.59 32.10
N SER A 129 0.84 -4.55 31.87
CA SER A 129 2.23 -4.39 32.27
C SER A 129 2.62 -5.09 33.57
N SER A 130 3.62 -5.96 33.51
CA SER A 130 4.64 -6.08 34.56
C SER A 130 5.98 -6.45 33.94
N SER A 131 6.97 -5.62 34.22
CA SER A 131 8.37 -5.85 33.96
C SER A 131 8.85 -7.08 34.72
N THR A 132 9.55 -8.02 34.08
CA THR A 132 10.62 -8.83 34.68
C THR A 132 11.44 -9.46 33.56
N ASP A 133 12.74 -9.16 33.59
CA ASP A 133 13.81 -9.86 32.89
C ASP A 133 13.63 -11.38 32.91
N SER A 134 13.74 -12.01 31.74
CA SER A 134 14.51 -13.24 31.57
C SER A 134 14.64 -13.55 30.08
N SER A 135 15.88 -13.58 29.64
CA SER A 135 16.39 -14.27 28.46
C SER A 135 15.52 -15.46 28.03
N ALA A 136 14.81 -15.30 26.91
CA ALA A 136 14.27 -16.41 26.14
C ALA A 136 14.67 -16.18 24.68
N THR A 137 15.78 -16.81 24.34
CA THR A 137 16.14 -17.40 23.04
C THR A 137 15.11 -17.16 21.93
N GLY A 138 15.55 -16.45 20.88
CA GLY A 138 14.76 -16.15 19.70
C GLY A 138 14.25 -17.40 19.00
N GLN A 139 13.01 -17.81 19.31
CA GLN A 139 12.25 -18.69 18.45
C GLN A 139 11.61 -17.86 17.34
N PRO A 140 11.65 -18.33 16.08
CA PRO A 140 10.73 -17.83 15.07
C PRO A 140 9.31 -18.05 15.59
N SER A 141 8.48 -17.00 15.59
CA SER A 141 7.05 -17.13 15.89
C SER A 141 6.39 -17.95 14.78
N GLU A 142 6.53 -19.26 14.86
CA GLU A 142 5.81 -20.22 14.03
C GLU A 142 4.32 -20.10 14.31
N MET A 143 3.55 -19.91 13.25
CA MET A 143 2.10 -19.79 13.31
C MET A 143 1.45 -21.02 12.66
N PRO A 144 0.39 -21.61 13.26
CA PRO A 144 -0.36 -22.67 12.59
C PRO A 144 -0.91 -22.20 11.23
N LYS A 145 -0.82 -23.05 10.21
CA LYS A 145 -1.20 -22.69 8.83
C LYS A 145 -2.60 -22.09 8.69
N ASP A 146 -3.55 -22.55 9.49
CA ASP A 146 -4.93 -22.06 9.48
C ASP A 146 -5.02 -20.61 9.95
N LYS A 147 -4.26 -20.27 11.00
CA LYS A 147 -4.20 -18.91 11.53
C LYS A 147 -3.50 -17.98 10.54
N TRP A 148 -2.42 -18.45 9.91
CA TRP A 148 -1.73 -17.70 8.86
C TRP A 148 -2.67 -17.43 7.67
N PHE A 149 -3.43 -18.43 7.21
CA PHE A 149 -4.40 -18.24 6.13
C PHE A 149 -5.53 -17.29 6.49
N ALA A 150 -6.06 -17.36 7.71
CA ALA A 150 -7.10 -16.44 8.15
C ALA A 150 -6.62 -14.98 8.09
N GLN A 151 -5.36 -14.74 8.50
CA GLN A 151 -4.74 -13.41 8.39
C GLN A 151 -4.50 -13.01 6.94
N LEU A 152 -3.98 -13.93 6.12
CA LEU A 152 -3.74 -13.67 4.71
C LEU A 152 -5.05 -13.38 3.96
N LYS A 153 -6.15 -14.08 4.28
CA LYS A 153 -7.48 -13.83 3.69
C LYS A 153 -7.99 -12.43 4.01
N SER A 154 -7.67 -11.90 5.19
CA SER A 154 -8.04 -10.54 5.59
C SER A 154 -7.20 -9.46 4.92
N LEU A 155 -5.92 -9.72 4.62
CA LEU A 155 -4.95 -8.70 4.20
C LEU A 155 -4.63 -8.74 2.70
N ALA A 156 -4.59 -9.92 2.11
CA ALA A 156 -4.17 -10.09 0.72
C ALA A 156 -5.03 -9.30 -0.27
N PRO A 157 -6.38 -9.22 -0.15
CA PRO A 157 -7.19 -8.46 -1.08
C PRO A 157 -6.81 -6.98 -1.17
N SER A 158 -6.56 -6.32 -0.03
CA SER A 158 -6.16 -4.91 -0.04
C SER A 158 -4.76 -4.73 -0.62
N MET A 159 -3.80 -5.57 -0.21
CA MET A 159 -2.41 -5.46 -0.68
C MET A 159 -2.28 -5.72 -2.19
N ILE A 160 -2.97 -6.72 -2.71
CA ILE A 160 -2.94 -7.03 -4.14
C ILE A 160 -3.59 -5.91 -4.96
N CYS A 161 -4.74 -5.41 -4.53
CA CYS A 161 -5.39 -4.28 -5.21
C CYS A 161 -4.50 -3.04 -5.18
N GLN A 162 -3.92 -2.70 -4.02
CA GLN A 162 -2.98 -1.59 -3.91
C GLN A 162 -1.83 -1.72 -4.90
N GLY A 163 -1.19 -2.90 -4.99
CA GLY A 163 -0.14 -3.15 -5.99
C GLY A 163 -0.61 -2.94 -7.44
N PHE A 164 -1.85 -3.30 -7.78
CA PHE A 164 -2.40 -3.00 -9.11
C PHE A 164 -2.66 -1.52 -9.37
N PHE A 165 -3.04 -0.75 -8.35
CA PHE A 165 -3.25 0.70 -8.48
C PHE A 165 -1.94 1.49 -8.46
N GLU A 166 -0.87 0.94 -7.90
CA GLU A 166 0.48 1.52 -7.94
C GLU A 166 1.14 1.32 -9.31
N ASP A 167 0.84 0.23 -10.02
CA ASP A 167 1.29 0.02 -11.39
C ASP A 167 0.42 0.82 -12.40
N ALA A 168 1.01 1.80 -13.08
CA ALA A 168 0.28 2.67 -14.01
C ALA A 168 -0.42 1.90 -15.16
N SER A 169 0.15 0.77 -15.61
CA SER A 169 -0.40 -0.02 -16.71
C SER A 169 -1.59 -0.88 -16.26
N LEU A 170 -1.52 -1.44 -15.05
CA LEU A 170 -2.61 -2.22 -14.45
C LEU A 170 -3.72 -1.31 -13.97
N LYS A 171 -3.38 -0.19 -13.34
CA LYS A 171 -4.33 0.86 -12.93
C LYS A 171 -5.18 1.31 -14.11
N LYS A 172 -4.55 1.65 -15.25
CA LYS A 172 -5.27 2.04 -16.46
C LYS A 172 -6.25 0.95 -16.91
N LYS A 173 -5.83 -0.31 -16.91
CA LYS A 173 -6.71 -1.44 -17.27
C LYS A 173 -7.86 -1.62 -16.28
N LEU A 174 -7.65 -1.38 -14.99
CA LEU A 174 -8.73 -1.44 -13.99
C LEU A 174 -9.74 -0.30 -14.19
N GLU A 175 -9.25 0.91 -14.44
CA GLU A 175 -10.07 2.09 -14.73
C GLU A 175 -10.89 1.92 -16.01
N ASP A 176 -10.27 1.43 -17.10
CA ASP A 176 -10.94 1.12 -18.37
C ASP A 176 -12.08 0.07 -18.19
N ARG A 177 -12.03 -0.71 -17.11
CA ARG A 177 -13.02 -1.73 -16.73
C ARG A 177 -14.00 -1.27 -15.67
N ASN A 178 -13.90 -0.01 -15.22
CA ASN A 178 -14.67 0.54 -14.12
C ASN A 178 -14.55 -0.36 -12.86
N ILE A 179 -13.31 -0.73 -12.53
CA ILE A 179 -12.94 -1.46 -11.32
C ILE A 179 -12.17 -0.51 -10.42
N ASP A 180 -12.85 0.05 -9.42
CA ASP A 180 -12.23 0.80 -8.33
C ASP A 180 -11.62 -0.14 -7.27
N ASN A 181 -10.99 0.43 -6.24
CA ASN A 181 -10.35 -0.35 -5.17
C ASN A 181 -11.36 -1.24 -4.43
N THR A 182 -12.54 -0.73 -4.12
CA THR A 182 -13.61 -1.47 -3.43
C THR A 182 -14.04 -2.70 -4.24
N LYS A 183 -14.28 -2.50 -5.54
CA LYS A 183 -14.66 -3.57 -6.46
C LYS A 183 -13.51 -4.55 -6.65
N CYS A 184 -12.28 -4.08 -6.81
CA CYS A 184 -11.09 -4.93 -6.88
C CYS A 184 -11.01 -5.89 -5.68
N VAL A 185 -11.13 -5.37 -4.45
CA VAL A 185 -11.07 -6.18 -3.21
C VAL A 185 -12.15 -7.25 -3.20
N SER A 186 -13.37 -6.92 -3.62
CA SER A 186 -14.47 -7.89 -3.71
C SER A 186 -14.23 -8.97 -4.76
N LEU A 187 -13.62 -8.60 -5.90
CA LEU A 187 -13.37 -9.49 -7.03
C LEU A 187 -12.16 -10.42 -6.80
N ILE A 188 -11.29 -10.10 -5.84
CA ILE A 188 -10.19 -10.97 -5.41
C ILE A 188 -10.68 -12.19 -4.63
N SER A 189 -11.75 -12.07 -3.83
CA SER A 189 -12.18 -13.15 -2.93
C SER A 189 -12.35 -14.51 -3.63
N PRO A 190 -13.01 -14.62 -4.80
CA PRO A 190 -13.09 -15.88 -5.52
C PRO A 190 -11.74 -16.42 -6.02
N SER A 191 -10.82 -15.54 -6.41
CA SER A 191 -9.45 -15.92 -6.80
C SER A 191 -8.65 -16.40 -5.59
N PHE A 192 -8.83 -15.76 -4.43
CA PHE A 192 -8.20 -16.18 -3.18
C PHE A 192 -8.65 -17.58 -2.79
N GLU A 193 -9.95 -17.89 -2.79
CA GLU A 193 -10.45 -19.21 -2.40
C GLU A 193 -9.99 -20.33 -3.33
N LYS A 194 -9.91 -20.03 -4.63
CA LYS A 194 -9.33 -20.94 -5.63
C LYS A 194 -7.86 -21.23 -5.32
N CYS A 195 -7.03 -20.20 -5.17
CA CYS A 195 -5.60 -20.35 -4.91
C CYS A 195 -5.33 -20.97 -3.53
N GLN A 196 -6.14 -20.65 -2.52
CA GLN A 196 -6.09 -21.30 -1.21
C GLN A 196 -6.28 -22.81 -1.38
N THR A 197 -7.34 -23.25 -2.08
CA THR A 197 -7.62 -24.68 -2.26
C THR A 197 -6.47 -25.40 -2.97
N GLU A 198 -5.84 -24.75 -3.95
CA GLU A 198 -4.70 -25.28 -4.70
C GLU A 198 -3.46 -25.50 -3.82
N PHE A 199 -3.15 -24.54 -2.94
CA PHE A 199 -1.91 -24.57 -2.15
C PHE A 199 -2.06 -25.13 -0.74
N TYR A 200 -3.27 -25.16 -0.17
CA TYR A 200 -3.51 -25.52 1.23
C TYR A 200 -2.96 -26.91 1.61
N SER A 201 -3.07 -27.88 0.71
CA SER A 201 -2.54 -29.24 0.92
C SER A 201 -1.02 -29.34 0.85
N SER A 202 -0.36 -28.36 0.21
CA SER A 202 1.10 -28.33 0.04
C SER A 202 1.81 -27.51 1.12
N LEU A 203 1.05 -26.80 1.97
CA LEU A 203 1.59 -25.98 3.03
C LEU A 203 1.98 -26.84 4.25
N PRO A 204 3.12 -26.53 4.92
CA PRO A 204 3.48 -27.17 6.16
C PRO A 204 2.47 -26.83 7.26
N ALA A 205 2.44 -27.65 8.32
CA ALA A 205 1.49 -27.49 9.44
C ALA A 205 1.70 -26.17 10.20
N THR A 206 2.96 -25.75 10.35
CA THR A 206 3.36 -24.47 10.90
C THR A 206 4.07 -23.63 9.85
N ILE A 207 3.89 -22.32 9.93
CA ILE A 207 4.40 -21.32 9.01
C ILE A 207 5.31 -20.39 9.82
N ASP A 208 6.61 -20.45 9.55
CA ASP A 208 7.57 -19.44 10.00
C ASP A 208 7.60 -18.24 9.02
N ASN A 209 8.50 -17.29 9.26
CA ASN A 209 8.60 -16.08 8.44
C ASN A 209 9.08 -16.39 7.01
N ASP A 210 10.07 -17.26 6.84
CA ASP A 210 10.62 -17.61 5.53
C ASP A 210 9.60 -18.38 4.67
N THR A 211 8.86 -19.28 5.32
CA THR A 211 7.74 -20.03 4.77
C THR A 211 6.59 -19.08 4.42
N ALA A 212 6.24 -18.15 5.30
CA ALA A 212 5.21 -17.14 5.04
C ALA A 212 5.52 -16.30 3.81
N ASN A 213 6.77 -15.84 3.65
CA ASN A 213 7.19 -15.04 2.49
C ASN A 213 7.12 -15.87 1.20
N THR A 214 7.61 -17.10 1.24
CA THR A 214 7.61 -18.01 0.08
C THR A 214 6.19 -18.30 -0.39
N TRP A 215 5.30 -18.67 0.54
CA TRP A 215 3.93 -19.04 0.21
C TRP A 215 3.03 -17.83 -0.03
N GLY A 216 3.25 -16.72 0.68
CA GLY A 216 2.57 -15.46 0.45
C GLY A 216 2.78 -14.97 -0.98
N ARG A 217 4.02 -15.06 -1.51
CA ARG A 217 4.31 -14.76 -2.92
C ARG A 217 3.61 -15.70 -3.88
N LYS A 218 3.67 -17.01 -3.67
CA LYS A 218 3.00 -18.01 -4.55
C LYS A 218 1.49 -17.79 -4.62
N ILE A 219 0.86 -17.55 -3.47
CA ILE A 219 -0.57 -17.28 -3.39
C ILE A 219 -0.91 -15.95 -4.05
N GLY A 220 -0.13 -14.89 -3.77
CA GLY A 220 -0.31 -13.58 -4.40
C GLY A 220 -0.19 -13.65 -5.93
N GLU A 221 0.80 -14.37 -6.46
CA GLU A 221 1.00 -14.58 -7.89
C GLU A 221 -0.17 -15.34 -8.53
N CYS A 222 -0.65 -16.41 -7.88
CA CYS A 222 -1.82 -17.16 -8.33
C CYS A 222 -3.06 -16.26 -8.38
N ILE A 223 -3.33 -15.51 -7.31
CA ILE A 223 -4.49 -14.61 -7.23
C ILE A 223 -4.39 -13.56 -8.33
N GLY A 224 -3.23 -12.90 -8.47
CA GLY A 224 -3.05 -11.85 -9.44
C GLY A 224 -3.21 -12.35 -10.88
N THR A 225 -2.69 -13.54 -11.17
CA THR A 225 -2.83 -14.19 -12.48
C THR A 225 -4.29 -14.57 -12.78
N ASP A 226 -4.98 -15.17 -11.82
CA ASP A 226 -6.39 -15.56 -11.98
C ASP A 226 -7.29 -14.32 -12.15
N PHE A 227 -7.06 -13.29 -11.34
CA PHE A 227 -7.74 -12.00 -11.44
C PHE A 227 -7.51 -11.35 -12.80
N ALA A 228 -6.25 -11.26 -13.24
CA ALA A 228 -5.90 -10.66 -14.53
C ALA A 228 -6.57 -11.40 -15.69
N LYS A 229 -6.56 -12.74 -15.67
CA LYS A 229 -7.24 -13.56 -16.69
C LYS A 229 -8.75 -13.25 -16.74
N LYS A 230 -9.40 -13.15 -15.59
CA LYS A 230 -10.85 -12.92 -15.49
C LYS A 230 -11.28 -11.50 -15.88
N TYR A 231 -10.56 -10.49 -15.40
CA TYR A 231 -11.05 -9.11 -15.42
C TYR A 231 -10.22 -8.17 -16.29
N LEU A 232 -8.95 -8.49 -16.57
CA LEU A 232 -8.05 -7.62 -17.33
C LEU A 232 -7.85 -8.09 -18.77
N VAL A 233 -7.69 -9.40 -19.00
CA VAL A 233 -7.35 -9.98 -20.31
C VAL A 233 -8.58 -10.41 -21.10
N ASN A 234 -9.51 -11.17 -20.50
CA ASN A 234 -10.62 -11.79 -21.24
C ASN A 234 -11.96 -11.07 -21.15
N ALA A 235 -12.07 -9.95 -20.44
CA ALA A 235 -13.32 -9.22 -20.41
C ALA A 235 -13.54 -8.50 -21.77
N PRO A 236 -14.76 -8.50 -22.35
CA PRO A 236 -15.04 -7.68 -23.53
C PRO A 236 -14.83 -6.21 -23.16
N ALA A 237 -13.97 -5.50 -23.89
CA ALA A 237 -13.74 -4.08 -23.65
C ALA A 237 -15.09 -3.37 -23.60
N SER A 238 -15.37 -2.65 -22.53
CA SER A 238 -16.51 -1.77 -22.46
C SER A 238 -16.34 -0.79 -23.61
N THR A 239 -17.17 -0.88 -24.64
CA THR A 239 -17.16 0.03 -25.78
C THR A 239 -17.54 1.40 -25.24
N SER A 240 -16.54 2.20 -24.85
CA SER A 240 -16.74 3.61 -24.59
C SER A 240 -16.97 4.27 -25.94
N THR A 241 -18.25 4.52 -26.26
CA THR A 241 -18.64 5.46 -27.32
C THR A 241 -17.93 6.80 -27.05
N PRO A 242 -17.18 7.37 -28.01
CA PRO A 242 -16.63 8.70 -27.87
C PRO A 242 -17.79 9.68 -27.72
N ALA A 243 -17.78 10.48 -26.67
CA ALA A 243 -18.68 11.62 -26.56
C ALA A 243 -18.41 12.55 -27.75
N ASP A 244 -19.42 12.67 -28.61
CA ASP A 244 -19.44 13.57 -29.74
C ASP A 244 -19.18 15.01 -29.29
N VAL A 245 -18.41 15.72 -30.10
CA VAL A 245 -18.07 17.12 -29.96
C VAL A 245 -19.30 17.94 -30.30
N GLU A 246 -20.13 18.26 -29.30
CA GLU A 246 -21.18 19.26 -29.47
C GLU A 246 -20.63 20.66 -29.15
N THR A 247 -20.42 21.42 -30.22
CA THR A 247 -20.11 22.85 -30.23
C THR A 247 -21.38 23.64 -29.94
N PRO A 248 -21.42 24.57 -28.95
CA PRO A 248 -22.42 25.62 -28.94
C PRO A 248 -21.78 26.95 -29.38
N SER A 249 -22.14 27.38 -30.59
CA SER A 249 -22.01 28.76 -31.04
C SER A 249 -22.96 29.66 -30.25
N SER A 250 -22.40 30.74 -29.70
CA SER A 250 -23.13 31.86 -29.12
C SER A 250 -23.95 32.59 -30.18
N THR A 251 -25.24 32.86 -29.92
CA THR A 251 -25.91 34.05 -30.46
C THR A 251 -26.98 34.55 -29.48
N THR A 252 -26.72 35.77 -29.00
CA THR A 252 -27.55 36.64 -28.17
C THR A 252 -28.82 37.08 -28.92
N SER A 253 -29.97 37.19 -28.24
CA SER A 253 -30.80 38.42 -28.21
C SER A 253 -32.09 38.27 -27.38
N THR A 254 -32.20 39.22 -26.46
CA THR A 254 -33.31 39.76 -25.65
C THR A 254 -34.69 39.77 -26.33
N THR A 255 -35.80 39.68 -25.55
CA THR A 255 -36.87 40.73 -25.46
C THR A 255 -38.21 40.22 -24.83
N THR A 256 -38.63 40.97 -23.79
CA THR A 256 -39.99 41.26 -23.24
C THR A 256 -40.84 40.22 -22.47
N VAL A 257 -41.20 40.65 -21.24
CA VAL A 257 -42.41 40.36 -20.45
C VAL A 257 -43.65 41.02 -21.12
N PRO A 258 -44.91 40.65 -20.82
CA PRO A 258 -45.57 41.13 -19.60
C PRO A 258 -46.50 40.11 -18.88
N ALA A 259 -46.86 40.54 -17.66
CA ALA A 259 -47.68 39.94 -16.62
C ALA A 259 -49.02 39.29 -17.04
N THR A 260 -49.63 38.50 -16.13
CA THR A 260 -50.96 38.78 -15.53
C THR A 260 -51.46 37.65 -14.60
N THR A 261 -51.83 38.06 -13.37
CA THR A 261 -52.78 37.50 -12.37
C THR A 261 -52.62 36.14 -11.69
N ALA A 262 -52.66 36.22 -10.35
CA ALA A 262 -53.07 35.20 -9.38
C ALA A 262 -54.58 34.86 -9.49
N PRO A 263 -55.14 33.84 -8.79
CA PRO A 263 -55.33 33.91 -7.34
C PRO A 263 -55.16 32.59 -6.55
N SER A 264 -55.08 32.80 -5.25
CA SER A 264 -54.95 31.90 -4.11
C SER A 264 -56.03 30.80 -4.00
N THR A 265 -55.68 29.65 -3.42
CA THR A 265 -56.59 28.93 -2.52
C THR A 265 -55.85 28.10 -1.47
N THR A 266 -56.05 28.51 -0.22
CA THR A 266 -55.82 27.82 1.06
C THR A 266 -56.70 26.56 1.18
N THR A 267 -56.26 25.46 1.82
CA THR A 267 -56.98 24.71 2.89
C THR A 267 -56.20 23.47 3.39
N ALA A 268 -55.87 23.51 4.70
CA ALA A 268 -55.75 22.51 5.78
C ALA A 268 -55.14 21.09 5.63
N PRO A 269 -54.41 20.61 6.67
CA PRO A 269 -54.11 19.19 6.89
C PRO A 269 -55.19 18.50 7.76
N GLY A 270 -55.49 17.25 7.45
CA GLY A 270 -56.38 16.39 8.23
C GLY A 270 -55.63 15.22 8.89
N GLN A 271 -55.90 15.10 10.19
CA GLN A 271 -55.75 13.97 11.13
C GLN A 271 -54.34 13.47 11.50
#